data_AF-A0A388QPN0-F1
#
_entry.id   AF-A0A388QPN0-F1
#
_cell.length_a   1.000
_cell.length_b   1.000
_cell.length_c   1.000
_cell.angle_alpha   90.00
_cell.angle_beta   90.00
_cell.angle_gamma   90.00
#
_symmetry.space_group_name_H-M   'P 1'
#
loop_
_entity.id
_entity.type
_entity.pdbx_description
1 polymer ?
#
loop_
_entity_poly.entity_id
_entity_poly.type
_entity_poly.pdbx_seq_one_letter_code
_entity_poly.pdbx_strand_id
1 'polypeptide(L)' 'MPKKQTCPSCNGKNIAKIFWGYPADMEWYLKSIEEKKIVGGGCCVSQDDPKWKCTDCYHRWR' A
#
# COMPACT_ATOMS: atom_id res chain seq x y z
N MET A 1 8.46 3.27 -19.06
CA MET A 1 8.98 2.92 -17.72
C MET A 1 8.06 3.55 -16.68
N PRO A 2 7.51 2.82 -15.70
CA PRO A 2 6.68 3.44 -14.67
C PRO A 2 7.55 4.42 -13.86
N LYS A 3 7.08 5.66 -13.67
CA LYS A 3 7.78 6.69 -12.88
C LYS A 3 8.06 6.15 -11.48
N LYS A 4 9.31 6.24 -11.01
CA LYS A 4 9.66 5.98 -9.61
C LYS A 4 8.87 6.96 -8.75
N GLN A 5 7.91 6.45 -7.99
CA GLN A 5 7.12 7.28 -7.08
C GLN A 5 8.02 7.75 -5.92
N THR A 6 7.76 8.96 -5.45
CA THR A 6 8.33 9.54 -4.23
C THR A 6 7.19 9.99 -3.33
N CYS A 7 7.34 9.84 -2.02
CA CYS A 7 6.34 10.30 -1.07
C CYS A 7 6.18 11.82 -1.19
N PRO A 8 4.96 12.35 -1.40
CA PRO A 8 4.73 13.79 -1.51
C PRO A 8 4.88 14.53 -0.18
N SER A 9 4.86 13.82 0.95
CA SER A 9 4.95 14.43 2.30
C SER A 9 6.37 14.51 2.86
N CYS A 10 7.26 13.58 2.50
CA CYS A 10 8.62 13.51 3.08
C CYS A 10 9.73 13.26 2.05
N ASN A 11 9.39 13.17 0.76
CA ASN A 11 10.30 12.83 -0.34
C ASN A 11 10.98 11.45 -0.22
N GLY A 12 10.52 10.60 0.71
CA GLY A 12 10.98 9.23 0.87
C GLY A 12 10.70 8.36 -0.37
N LYS A 13 11.54 7.34 -0.57
CA LYS A 13 11.43 6.38 -1.68
C LYS A 13 10.83 5.04 -1.26
N ASN A 14 10.64 4.83 0.05
CA ASN A 14 10.05 3.60 0.57
C ASN A 14 8.52 3.70 0.53
N ILE A 15 7.95 3.16 -0.54
CA ILE A 15 6.53 3.27 -0.87
C ILE A 15 5.97 1.87 -1.11
N ALA A 16 4.89 1.56 -0.41
CA ALA A 16 4.16 0.30 -0.55
C ALA A 16 2.78 0.55 -1.14
N LYS A 17 2.29 -0.44 -1.89
CA LYS A 17 0.90 -0.46 -2.39
C LYS A 17 -0.03 -0.94 -1.28
N ILE A 18 -1.15 -0.25 -1.10
CA ILE A 18 -2.16 -0.63 -0.11
C ILE A 18 -3.12 -1.65 -0.73
N PHE A 19 -3.35 -2.75 -0.02
CA PHE A 19 -4.42 -3.70 -0.30
C PHE A 19 -5.62 -3.39 0.60
N TRP A 20 -6.77 -3.19 -0.02
CA TRP A 20 -8.05 -2.92 0.66
C TRP A 20 -9.00 -4.07 0.43
N GLY A 21 -9.87 -4.30 1.41
CA GLY A 21 -10.89 -5.34 1.36
C GLY A 21 -10.48 -6.63 2.05
N TYR A 22 -11.37 -7.61 1.96
CA TYR A 22 -11.13 -8.96 2.44
C TYR A 22 -10.54 -9.81 1.31
N PRO A 23 -9.33 -10.37 1.47
CA PRO A 23 -8.72 -11.19 0.43
C PRO A 23 -9.47 -12.53 0.32
N ALA A 24 -9.70 -12.98 -0.91
CA ALA A 24 -10.27 -14.31 -1.15
C ALA A 24 -9.27 -15.44 -0.79
N ASP A 25 -7.97 -15.15 -0.94
CA ASP A 25 -6.87 -16.04 -0.58
C ASP A 25 -6.05 -15.41 0.55
N MET A 26 -6.26 -15.91 1.77
CA MET A 26 -5.57 -15.43 2.97
C MET A 26 -4.08 -15.81 3.00
N GLU A 27 -3.70 -16.96 2.44
CA GLU A 27 -2.30 -17.38 2.41
C GLU A 27 -1.48 -16.49 1.48
N TRP A 28 -2.00 -16.21 0.29
CA TRP A 28 -1.41 -15.25 -0.64
C TRP A 28 -1.27 -13.87 -0.01
N TYR A 29 -2.31 -13.41 0.71
CA TYR A 29 -2.30 -12.10 1.35
C TYR A 29 -1.20 -12.00 2.42
N LEU A 30 -1.12 -12.98 3.33
CA LEU A 30 -0.09 -13.01 4.37
C LEU A 30 1.31 -13.09 3.78
N LYS A 31 1.53 -13.95 2.79
CA LYS A 31 2.81 -14.06 2.08
C LYS A 31 3.18 -12.75 1.38
N SER A 32 2.22 -12.07 0.77
CA SER A 32 2.46 -10.79 0.09
C SER A 32 2.82 -9.65 1.05
N ILE A 33 2.30 -9.69 2.29
CA ILE A 33 2.71 -8.78 3.37
C ILE A 33 4.12 -9.11 3.84
N GLU A 34 4.42 -10.39 4.08
CA GLU A 34 5.75 -10.84 4.52
C GLU A 34 6.84 -10.48 3.51
N GLU A 35 6.57 -10.68 2.22
CA GLU A 35 7.44 -10.28 1.10
C GLU A 35 7.45 -8.76 0.85
N LYS A 36 6.74 -7.97 1.66
CA LYS A 36 6.63 -6.49 1.57
C LYS A 36 6.12 -5.99 0.22
N LYS A 37 5.37 -6.82 -0.51
CA LYS A 37 4.76 -6.46 -1.80
C LYS A 37 3.55 -5.54 -1.60
N ILE A 38 2.82 -5.72 -0.51
CA ILE A 38 1.64 -4.93 -0.14
C ILE A 38 1.66 -4.57 1.34
N VAL A 39 0.82 -3.60 1.72
CA VAL A 39 0.45 -3.31 3.10
C VAL A 39 -1.07 -3.36 3.25
N GLY A 40 -1.55 -3.81 4.41
CA GLY A 40 -2.99 -3.80 4.71
C GLY A 40 -3.53 -2.38 4.91
N GLY A 41 -4.63 -2.07 4.22
CA GLY A 41 -5.37 -0.80 4.35
C GLY A 41 -6.53 -0.87 5.34
N GLY A 42 -7.24 -2.00 5.35
CA GLY A 42 -8.49 -2.21 6.06
C GLY A 42 -9.50 -2.98 5.20
N CYS A 43 -10.60 -3.44 5.80
CA CYS A 43 -11.62 -4.24 5.11
C CYS A 43 -12.65 -3.40 4.33
N CYS A 44 -12.83 -2.13 4.70
CA CYS A 44 -13.75 -1.22 4.02
C CYS A 44 -13.13 -0.74 2.70
N VAL A 45 -13.81 -1.01 1.59
CA VAL A 45 -13.42 -0.54 0.26
C VAL A 45 -14.37 0.57 -0.17
N SER A 46 -13.81 1.69 -0.59
CA SER A 46 -14.49 2.84 -1.14
C SER A 46 -13.89 3.26 -2.49
N GLN A 47 -14.58 4.13 -3.21
CA GLN A 47 -14.03 4.72 -4.42
C GLN A 47 -12.95 5.77 -4.16
N ASP A 48 -12.69 6.13 -2.90
CA ASP A 48 -11.76 7.19 -2.49
C ASP A 48 -10.55 6.71 -1.67
N ASP A 49 -10.36 5.39 -1.58
CA ASP A 49 -9.26 4.84 -0.80
C ASP A 49 -7.89 5.24 -1.37
N PRO A 50 -6.90 5.52 -0.49
CA PRO A 50 -5.52 5.70 -0.89
C PRO A 50 -4.93 4.43 -1.51
N LYS A 51 -4.11 4.59 -2.56
CA LYS A 51 -3.46 3.47 -3.26
C LYS A 51 -2.05 3.18 -2.74
N TRP A 52 -1.39 4.21 -2.21
CA TRP A 52 0.01 4.18 -1.79
C TRP A 52 0.16 4.59 -0.35
N LYS A 53 1.15 4.00 0.33
CA LYS A 53 1.59 4.34 1.67
C LYS A 53 3.10 4.49 1.69
N CYS A 54 3.60 5.59 2.25
CA CYS A 54 5.01 5.71 2.59
C CYS A 54 5.28 4.93 3.87
N THR A 55 6.29 4.06 3.88
CA THR A 55 6.66 3.30 5.09
C THR A 55 7.53 4.10 6.05
N ASP A 56 8.07 5.25 5.62
CA ASP A 56 8.91 6.10 6.46
C ASP A 56 8.05 7.08 7.30
N CYS A 57 7.08 7.76 6.68
CA CYS A 57 6.24 8.76 7.33
C CYS A 57 4.76 8.39 7.44
N TYR A 58 4.37 7.19 6.97
CA TYR A 58 3.00 6.67 7.01
C TYR A 58 1.95 7.48 6.23
N HIS A 59 2.35 8.50 5.47
CA HIS A 59 1.45 9.26 4.59
C HIS A 59 0.82 8.33 3.53
N ARG A 60 -0.46 8.54 3.24
CA ARG A 60 -1.25 7.75 2.29
C ARG A 60 -1.83 8.65 1.19
N TRP A 61 -1.70 8.25 -0.07
CA TRP A 61 -2.16 9.04 -1.23
C TRP A 61 -2.51 8.17 -2.44
N ARG A 62 -2.87 8.80 -3.57
CA ARG A 62 -3.29 8.15 -4.84
C ARG A 62 -2.27 8.25 -5.95
#